data_AF-A0A1G8UYC8-F1
#
_entry.id   AF-A0A1G8UYC8-F1
#
_cell.length_a   1.000
_cell.length_b   1.000
_cell.length_c   1.000
_cell.angle_alpha   90.00
_cell.angle_beta   90.00
_cell.angle_gamma   90.00
#
_symmetry.space_group_name_H-M   'P 1'
#
loop_
_entity.id
_entity.type
_entity.pdbx_description
1 polymer ?
#
loop_
_entity_poly.entity_id
_entity_poly.type
_entity_poly.pdbx_seq_one_letter_code
_entity_poly.pdbx_strand_id
1 'polypeptide(L)'
;MECRQCATPLDRPGDYCLVCQTENADTIVLELQRERARVTVLFEETVVGHRTVTTTPEPDKEQERSELRYFAGQIADDVRRKRPEEVYATGERDVLREVRAQLRYPFYRIAAEDPVEHVIERKGDPPLDVVEASVAEKLGGSHSTLIGGRAGRDVLEVVAGHPHVKKIIPGPIEAGGSGSRTGVRGKVTRADDTGNVRLLLRDGSSVQENRVVTTANNRELGERVRDDLNDALVEAGFAQ
;
A
#
# COMPACT_ATOMS: atom_id res chain seq x y z
N MET A 1 8.86 14.42 26.52
CA MET A 1 8.32 15.32 25.49
C MET A 1 6.90 15.69 25.88
N GLU A 2 6.38 16.81 25.40
CA GLU A 2 5.06 17.32 25.80
C GLU A 2 4.18 17.49 24.56
N CYS A 3 2.86 17.43 24.76
CA CYS A 3 1.91 17.74 23.70
C CYS A 3 2.11 19.19 23.24
N ARG A 4 2.17 19.39 21.91
CA ARG A 4 2.42 20.71 21.32
C ARG A 4 1.34 21.75 21.63
N GLN A 5 0.16 21.31 22.08
CA GLN A 5 -0.99 22.19 22.34
C GLN A 5 -1.27 22.39 23.83
N CYS A 6 -1.32 21.32 24.63
CA CYS A 6 -1.71 21.41 26.05
C CYS A 6 -0.55 21.15 27.04
N ALA A 7 0.67 20.96 26.54
CA ALA A 7 1.88 20.66 27.31
C ALA A 7 1.80 19.41 28.22
N THR A 8 0.76 18.57 28.08
CA THR A 8 0.68 17.32 28.82
C THR A 8 1.86 16.41 28.43
N PRO A 9 2.54 15.77 29.40
CA PRO A 9 3.61 14.82 29.10
C PRO A 9 3.12 13.70 28.20
N LEU A 10 3.89 13.42 27.15
CA LEU A 10 3.67 12.28 26.26
C LEU A 10 4.61 11.15 26.66
N ASP A 11 4.07 9.93 26.69
CA ASP A 11 4.85 8.71 26.96
C ASP A 11 5.97 8.50 25.93
N ARG A 12 5.69 8.77 24.65
CA ARG A 12 6.65 8.66 23.55
C ARG A 12 6.56 9.86 22.60
N PRO A 13 7.68 10.21 21.93
CA PRO A 13 7.71 11.18 20.84
C PRO A 13 6.57 11.03 19.83
N GLY A 14 5.81 12.12 19.59
CA GLY A 14 4.71 12.14 18.62
C GLY A 14 3.46 11.34 19.00
N ASP A 15 3.33 10.85 20.23
CA ASP A 15 2.09 10.21 20.69
C ASP A 15 0.90 11.16 20.54
N TYR A 16 -0.25 10.60 20.13
CA TYR A 16 -1.51 11.32 20.13
C TYR A 16 -1.88 11.72 21.56
N CYS A 17 -2.21 13.00 21.77
CA CYS A 17 -2.55 13.48 23.10
C CYS A 17 -3.96 13.03 23.48
N LEU A 18 -4.08 12.16 24.47
CA LEU A 18 -5.38 11.69 24.96
C LEU A 18 -6.12 12.74 25.81
N VAL A 19 -5.46 13.82 26.23
CA VAL A 19 -6.07 14.90 27.03
C VAL A 19 -6.78 15.91 26.14
N CYS A 20 -6.07 16.47 25.16
CA CYS A 20 -6.61 17.51 24.27
C CYS A 20 -6.90 17.03 22.84
N GLN A 21 -6.71 15.74 22.55
CA GLN A 21 -6.99 15.13 21.24
C GLN A 21 -6.12 15.66 20.09
N THR A 22 -5.00 16.32 20.40
CA THR A 22 -4.06 16.83 19.42
C THR A 22 -3.16 15.72 18.85
N GLU A 23 -3.05 15.70 17.53
CA GLU A 23 -2.05 14.95 16.78
C GLU A 23 -0.68 15.63 16.91
N ASN A 24 0.32 14.86 17.34
CA ASN A 24 1.71 15.32 17.49
C ASN A 24 2.64 14.67 16.45
N ALA A 25 2.05 14.00 15.45
CA ALA A 25 2.71 13.37 14.33
C ALA A 25 1.70 13.26 13.17
N ASP A 26 2.13 13.57 11.96
CA ASP A 26 1.32 13.48 10.74
C ASP A 26 1.78 12.32 9.84
N THR A 27 3.09 12.03 9.83
CA THR A 27 3.68 11.01 8.96
C THR A 27 4.59 10.08 9.73
N ILE A 28 4.55 8.79 9.39
CA ILE A 28 5.52 7.80 9.88
C ILE A 28 6.29 7.20 8.72
N VAL A 29 7.60 7.03 8.89
CA VAL A 29 8.48 6.32 7.97
C VAL A 29 8.98 5.05 8.65
N LEU A 30 8.79 3.91 7.99
CA LEU A 30 9.16 2.59 8.46
C LEU A 30 10.31 2.02 7.61
N GLU A 31 11.40 1.64 8.26
CA GLU A 31 12.45 0.82 7.66
C GLU A 31 12.33 -0.59 8.24
N LEU A 32 11.87 -1.55 7.45
CA LEU A 32 11.46 -2.88 7.91
C LEU A 32 12.45 -3.97 7.45
N GLN A 33 13.35 -4.41 8.32
CA GLN A 33 14.21 -5.57 8.10
C GLN A 33 13.67 -6.77 8.89
N ARG A 34 14.13 -7.98 8.57
CA ARG A 34 13.61 -9.24 9.16
C ARG A 34 13.68 -9.29 10.67
N GLU A 35 14.74 -8.75 11.25
CA GLU A 35 15.02 -8.78 12.70
C GLU A 35 14.98 -7.40 13.35
N ARG A 36 14.86 -6.34 12.55
CA ARG A 36 14.96 -4.95 13.02
C ARG A 36 14.10 -4.03 12.19
N ALA A 37 13.25 -3.26 12.86
CA ALA A 37 12.47 -2.20 12.25
C ALA A 37 12.82 -0.86 12.89
N ARG A 38 12.95 0.18 12.08
CA ARG A 38 13.01 1.56 12.56
C ARG A 38 11.71 2.27 12.24
N VAL A 39 11.12 2.87 13.27
CA VAL A 39 9.94 3.72 13.18
C VAL A 39 10.42 5.15 13.37
N THR A 40 10.34 5.96 12.33
CA THR A 40 10.66 7.39 12.39
C THR A 40 9.36 8.17 12.34
N VAL A 41 9.19 9.10 13.29
CA VAL A 41 7.97 9.88 13.47
C VAL A 41 8.24 11.30 13.04
N LEU A 42 7.43 11.82 12.12
CA LEU A 42 7.51 13.18 11.63
C LEU A 42 6.28 13.98 12.04
N PHE A 43 6.49 15.29 12.15
CA PHE A 43 5.45 16.29 12.28
C PHE A 43 5.87 17.52 11.48
N GLU A 44 5.07 17.95 10.50
CA GLU A 44 5.39 19.12 9.64
C GLU A 44 6.85 19.03 9.13
N GLU A 45 7.20 17.90 8.51
CA GLU A 45 8.53 17.61 7.92
C GLU A 45 9.68 17.48 8.93
N THR A 46 9.41 17.73 10.21
CA THR A 46 10.42 17.64 11.27
C THR A 46 10.37 16.26 11.92
N VAL A 47 11.53 15.60 12.03
CA VAL A 47 11.64 14.37 12.80
C VAL A 47 11.48 14.69 14.28
N VAL A 48 10.37 14.23 14.87
CA VAL A 48 10.09 14.41 16.30
C VAL A 48 10.58 13.23 17.13
N GLY A 49 10.83 12.07 16.53
CA GLY A 49 11.46 10.96 17.22
C GLY A 49 11.68 9.73 16.35
N HIS A 50 12.40 8.77 16.90
CA HIS A 50 12.58 7.47 16.29
C HIS A 50 12.57 6.37 17.34
N ARG A 51 12.17 5.16 16.93
CA ARG A 51 12.24 3.95 17.74
C ARG A 51 12.74 2.79 16.91
N THR A 52 13.59 1.97 17.51
CA THR A 52 13.93 0.66 16.95
C THR A 52 13.10 -0.42 17.65
N VAL A 53 12.47 -1.26 16.85
CA VAL A 53 11.84 -2.51 17.28
C VAL A 53 12.70 -3.65 16.77
N THR A 54 13.01 -4.62 17.61
CA THR A 54 13.81 -5.80 17.24
C THR A 54 13.04 -7.07 17.53
N THR A 55 13.35 -8.11 16.79
CA THR A 55 12.88 -9.47 17.01
C THR A 55 14.02 -10.46 16.76
N THR A 56 13.87 -11.69 17.23
CA THR A 56 14.77 -12.79 16.90
C THR A 56 14.00 -13.76 16.00
N PRO A 57 14.41 -13.95 14.75
CA PRO A 57 13.73 -14.88 13.85
C PRO A 57 13.69 -16.29 14.43
N GLU A 58 12.50 -16.91 14.46
CA GLU A 58 12.36 -18.29 14.90
C GLU A 58 12.90 -19.26 13.84
N PRO A 59 13.80 -20.20 14.21
CA PRO A 59 14.33 -21.18 13.27
C PRO A 59 13.31 -22.28 12.93
N ASP A 60 12.29 -22.44 13.77
CA ASP A 60 11.19 -23.37 13.58
C ASP A 60 10.11 -22.74 12.68
N LYS A 61 9.86 -23.36 11.52
CA LYS A 61 8.89 -22.90 10.52
C LYS A 61 7.46 -22.83 11.06
N GLU A 62 7.12 -23.64 12.06
CA GLU A 62 5.78 -23.58 12.68
C GLU A 62 5.60 -22.30 13.52
N GLN A 63 6.69 -21.79 14.10
CA GLN A 63 6.71 -20.63 14.98
C GLN A 63 7.07 -19.33 14.25
N GLU A 64 7.77 -19.42 13.12
CA GLU A 64 8.17 -18.29 12.27
C GLU A 64 7.00 -17.34 11.95
N ARG A 65 5.83 -17.91 11.59
CA ARG A 65 4.63 -17.10 11.29
C ARG A 65 4.11 -16.34 12.50
N SER A 66 4.17 -16.96 13.67
CA SER A 66 3.70 -16.34 14.91
C SER A 66 4.65 -15.22 15.32
N GLU A 67 5.96 -15.48 15.29
CA GLU A 67 7.00 -14.49 15.57
C GLU A 67 6.88 -13.27 14.65
N LEU A 68 6.79 -13.48 13.33
CA LEU A 68 6.64 -12.38 12.38
C LEU A 68 5.39 -11.55 12.64
N ARG A 69 4.26 -12.19 12.98
CA ARG A 69 3.03 -11.51 13.36
C ARG A 69 3.20 -10.67 14.63
N TYR A 70 3.89 -11.19 15.64
CA TYR A 70 4.18 -10.45 16.87
C TYR A 70 5.11 -9.26 16.61
N PHE A 71 6.16 -9.45 15.82
CA PHE A 71 7.07 -8.37 15.42
C PHE A 71 6.33 -7.26 14.67
N ALA A 72 5.52 -7.62 13.68
CA ALA A 72 4.66 -6.69 12.97
C ALA A 72 3.66 -5.98 13.90
N GLY A 73 3.10 -6.69 14.88
CA GLY A 73 2.20 -6.13 15.88
C GLY A 73 2.85 -5.05 16.75
N GLN A 74 4.10 -5.27 17.17
CA GLN A 74 4.87 -4.29 17.95
C GLN A 74 5.16 -3.00 17.16
N ILE A 75 5.37 -3.14 15.85
CA ILE A 75 5.54 -2.00 14.93
C ILE A 75 4.20 -1.28 14.75
N ALA A 76 3.13 -2.02 14.48
CA ALA A 76 1.80 -1.48 14.26
C ALA A 76 1.26 -0.74 15.50
N ASP A 77 1.55 -1.23 16.70
CA ASP A 77 1.16 -0.56 17.94
C ASP A 77 1.91 0.76 18.14
N ASP A 78 3.18 0.84 17.74
CA ASP A 78 3.93 2.10 17.78
C ASP A 78 3.31 3.13 16.83
N VAL A 79 2.90 2.71 15.62
CA VAL A 79 2.20 3.53 14.63
C VAL A 79 0.84 4.00 15.14
N ARG A 80 0.01 3.08 15.65
CA ARG A 80 -1.35 3.39 16.15
C ARG A 80 -1.37 4.39 17.30
N ARG A 81 -0.32 4.41 18.14
CA ARG A 81 -0.18 5.40 19.22
C ARG A 81 -0.04 6.83 18.69
N LYS A 82 0.55 7.02 17.50
CA LYS A 82 0.76 8.35 16.91
C LYS A 82 -0.47 8.86 16.16
N ARG A 83 -1.27 7.93 15.62
CA ARG A 83 -2.41 8.21 14.74
C ARG A 83 -2.02 9.11 13.56
N PRO A 84 -1.04 8.69 12.73
CA PRO A 84 -0.61 9.49 11.60
C PRO A 84 -1.70 9.56 10.53
N GLU A 85 -1.59 10.54 9.65
CA GLU A 85 -2.37 10.63 8.42
C GLU A 85 -1.90 9.58 7.41
N GLU A 86 -0.59 9.31 7.37
CA GLU A 86 0.03 8.44 6.38
C GLU A 86 1.27 7.69 6.92
N VAL A 87 1.53 6.54 6.34
CA VAL A 87 2.69 5.69 6.65
C VAL A 87 3.44 5.37 5.37
N TYR A 88 4.72 5.70 5.32
CA TYR A 88 5.65 5.26 4.29
C TYR A 88 6.51 4.14 4.82
N ALA A 89 6.81 3.14 3.99
CA ALA A 89 7.58 1.99 4.41
C ALA A 89 8.51 1.47 3.32
N THR A 90 9.70 1.04 3.74
CA THR A 90 10.66 0.35 2.91
C THR A 90 11.18 -0.91 3.61
N GLY A 91 11.87 -1.77 2.86
CA GLY A 91 12.52 -2.97 3.39
C GLY A 91 11.93 -4.29 2.88
N GLU A 92 11.98 -5.30 3.74
CA GLU A 92 11.68 -6.70 3.43
C GLU A 92 10.19 -6.95 3.22
N ARG A 93 9.90 -7.74 2.18
CA ARG A 93 8.55 -7.95 1.67
C ARG A 93 7.62 -8.62 2.69
N ASP A 94 8.10 -9.65 3.36
CA ASP A 94 7.27 -10.41 4.31
C ASP A 94 6.92 -9.55 5.53
N VAL A 95 7.86 -8.73 6.02
CA VAL A 95 7.61 -7.80 7.11
C VAL A 95 6.67 -6.67 6.69
N LEU A 96 6.87 -6.09 5.51
CA LEU A 96 5.98 -5.07 4.93
C LEU A 96 4.53 -5.58 4.87
N ARG A 97 4.33 -6.79 4.36
CA ARG A 97 3.00 -7.39 4.24
C ARG A 97 2.33 -7.57 5.60
N GLU A 98 3.05 -8.15 6.56
CA GLU A 98 2.50 -8.43 7.90
C GLU A 98 2.20 -7.14 8.68
N VAL A 99 3.02 -6.10 8.54
CA VAL A 99 2.75 -4.78 9.13
C VAL A 99 1.55 -4.12 8.45
N ARG A 100 1.51 -4.11 7.10
CA ARG A 100 0.40 -3.53 6.32
C ARG A 100 -0.93 -4.19 6.68
N ALA A 101 -0.96 -5.51 6.84
CA ALA A 101 -2.17 -6.25 7.21
C ALA A 101 -2.76 -5.85 8.57
N GLN A 102 -1.95 -5.22 9.43
CA GLN A 102 -2.35 -4.79 10.77
C GLN A 102 -2.62 -3.28 10.85
N LEU A 103 -2.35 -2.51 9.81
CA LEU A 103 -2.56 -1.07 9.79
C LEU A 103 -3.79 -0.70 8.97
N ARG A 104 -4.51 0.32 9.44
CA ARG A 104 -5.65 0.92 8.74
C ARG A 104 -5.30 2.23 8.04
N TYR A 105 -4.10 2.74 8.28
CA TYR A 105 -3.62 3.99 7.70
C TYR A 105 -3.20 3.77 6.25
N PRO A 106 -3.27 4.81 5.39
CA PRO A 106 -2.60 4.80 4.10
C PRO A 106 -1.16 4.32 4.26
N PHE A 107 -0.79 3.30 3.49
CA PHE A 107 0.48 2.61 3.61
C PHE A 107 1.16 2.59 2.24
N TYR A 108 2.20 3.40 2.11
CA TYR A 108 2.93 3.64 0.87
C TYR A 108 4.26 2.91 0.90
N ARG A 109 4.53 2.11 -0.12
CA ARG A 109 5.86 1.52 -0.26
C ARG A 109 6.79 2.51 -0.95
N ILE A 110 7.97 2.72 -0.37
CA ILE A 110 9.02 3.55 -0.97
C ILE A 110 10.29 2.74 -1.18
N ALA A 111 10.96 3.02 -2.29
CA ALA A 111 12.27 2.49 -2.62
C ALA A 111 13.25 3.68 -2.62
N ALA A 112 13.90 3.90 -1.47
CA ALA A 112 14.83 4.99 -1.25
C ALA A 112 15.94 4.54 -0.30
N GLU A 113 17.16 5.03 -0.54
CA GLU A 113 18.31 4.77 0.34
C GLU A 113 18.19 5.56 1.64
N ASP A 114 17.79 6.83 1.56
CA ASP A 114 17.31 7.61 2.71
C ASP A 114 15.79 7.79 2.61
N PRO A 115 15.00 6.94 3.29
CA PRO A 115 13.55 6.99 3.22
C PRO A 115 12.96 8.21 3.94
N VAL A 116 13.68 8.82 4.89
CA VAL A 116 13.18 9.98 5.63
C VAL A 116 13.33 11.23 4.79
N GLU A 117 14.53 11.46 4.24
CA GLU A 117 14.79 12.56 3.32
C GLU A 117 13.87 12.48 2.11
N HIS A 118 13.72 11.29 1.53
CA HIS A 118 12.81 11.05 0.42
C HIS A 118 11.36 11.45 0.69
N VAL A 119 10.87 11.23 1.91
CA VAL A 119 9.49 11.60 2.29
C VAL A 119 9.39 13.10 2.54
N ILE A 120 10.39 13.71 3.19
CA ILE A 120 10.44 15.16 3.41
C ILE A 120 10.48 15.92 2.09
N GLU A 121 11.39 15.55 1.17
CA GLU A 121 11.54 16.21 -0.13
C GLU A 121 10.28 16.09 -1.01
N ARG A 122 9.45 15.07 -0.78
CA ARG A 122 8.27 14.75 -1.59
C ARG A 122 6.95 15.23 -1.01
N LYS A 123 6.92 15.73 0.23
CA LYS A 123 5.68 16.18 0.90
C LYS A 123 5.04 17.45 0.30
N GLY A 124 5.67 18.03 -0.73
CA GLY A 124 5.09 19.07 -1.58
C GLY A 124 4.05 18.58 -2.60
N ASP A 125 3.93 17.27 -2.82
CA ASP A 125 2.88 16.69 -3.67
C ASP A 125 1.59 16.43 -2.88
N PRO A 126 0.40 16.75 -3.43
CA PRO A 126 -0.87 16.51 -2.73
C PRO A 126 -1.03 15.03 -2.33
N PRO A 127 -1.51 14.73 -1.11
CA PRO A 127 -1.78 13.37 -0.70
C PRO A 127 -2.81 12.73 -1.63
N LEU A 128 -2.63 11.44 -1.92
CA LEU A 128 -3.59 10.67 -2.70
C LEU A 128 -4.85 10.43 -1.87
N ASP A 129 -6.02 10.88 -2.36
CA ASP A 129 -7.30 10.59 -1.70
C ASP A 129 -7.47 9.06 -1.50
N VAL A 130 -8.14 8.65 -0.43
CA VAL A 130 -8.48 7.24 -0.16
C VAL A 130 -9.92 6.97 -0.55
N VAL A 131 -10.16 5.84 -1.20
CA VAL A 131 -11.49 5.39 -1.64
C VAL A 131 -11.98 4.25 -0.75
N GLU A 132 -12.90 4.59 0.13
CA GLU A 132 -13.66 3.64 0.94
C GLU A 132 -14.88 3.12 0.14
N ALA A 133 -14.64 2.17 -0.77
CA ALA A 133 -15.69 1.50 -1.53
C ALA A 133 -15.37 0.00 -1.65
N SER A 134 -16.39 -0.85 -1.62
CA SER A 134 -16.24 -2.28 -1.87
C SER A 134 -15.78 -2.54 -3.31
N VAL A 135 -15.22 -3.73 -3.55
CA VAL A 135 -14.82 -4.16 -4.91
C VAL A 135 -15.99 -4.07 -5.90
N ALA A 136 -17.19 -4.45 -5.46
CA ALA A 136 -18.39 -4.40 -6.29
C ALA A 136 -18.78 -2.96 -6.67
N GLU A 137 -18.59 -2.00 -5.78
CA GLU A 137 -18.85 -0.58 -6.04
C GLU A 137 -17.79 0.06 -6.95
N LYS A 138 -16.55 -0.43 -6.87
CA LYS A 138 -15.45 0.02 -7.74
C LYS A 138 -15.58 -0.52 -9.17
N LEU A 139 -16.29 -1.61 -9.40
CA LEU A 139 -16.57 -2.15 -10.73
C LEU A 139 -17.64 -1.30 -11.44
N GLY A 140 -17.35 -0.81 -12.64
CA GLY A 140 -18.38 -0.13 -13.45
C GLY A 140 -18.13 -0.14 -14.95
N GLY A 141 -19.04 0.48 -15.69
CA GLY A 141 -19.05 0.44 -17.16
C GLY A 141 -20.08 -0.54 -17.72
N SER A 142 -20.25 -0.53 -19.05
CA SER A 142 -21.24 -1.36 -19.75
C SER A 142 -20.79 -2.82 -19.91
N HIS A 143 -19.48 -3.06 -19.87
CA HIS A 143 -18.91 -4.40 -19.95
C HIS A 143 -18.66 -4.94 -18.54
N SER A 144 -19.33 -6.04 -18.21
CA SER A 144 -19.14 -6.77 -16.95
C SER A 144 -18.45 -8.12 -17.13
N THR A 145 -18.19 -8.51 -18.39
CA THR A 145 -17.55 -9.78 -18.73
C THR A 145 -16.03 -9.65 -18.60
N LEU A 146 -15.42 -10.60 -17.91
CA LEU A 146 -13.97 -10.66 -17.66
C LEU A 146 -13.38 -11.92 -18.29
N ILE A 147 -12.19 -11.81 -18.87
CA ILE A 147 -11.43 -12.98 -19.31
C ILE A 147 -10.97 -13.81 -18.10
N GLY A 148 -10.80 -15.12 -18.27
CA GLY A 148 -10.23 -15.97 -17.21
C GLY A 148 -11.19 -16.35 -16.07
N GLY A 149 -12.47 -15.99 -16.15
CA GLY A 149 -13.50 -16.43 -15.20
C GLY A 149 -13.19 -16.03 -13.75
N ARG A 150 -13.03 -17.04 -12.86
CA ARG A 150 -12.73 -16.80 -11.44
C ARG A 150 -11.37 -16.14 -11.23
N ALA A 151 -10.31 -16.65 -11.86
CA ALA A 151 -8.99 -16.05 -11.73
C ALA A 151 -8.95 -14.60 -12.25
N GLY A 152 -9.74 -14.27 -13.28
CA GLY A 152 -9.92 -12.89 -13.73
C GLY A 152 -10.59 -11.99 -12.68
N ARG A 153 -11.57 -12.52 -11.93
CA ARG A 153 -12.17 -11.81 -10.79
C ARG A 153 -11.18 -11.62 -9.65
N ASP A 154 -10.40 -12.65 -9.31
CA ASP A 154 -9.41 -12.58 -8.23
C ASP A 154 -8.37 -11.48 -8.51
N VAL A 155 -7.92 -11.33 -9.77
CA VAL A 155 -7.05 -10.22 -10.18
C VAL A 155 -7.70 -8.86 -9.96
N LEU A 156 -8.98 -8.72 -10.28
CA LEU A 156 -9.70 -7.47 -10.07
C LEU A 156 -9.93 -7.17 -8.58
N GLU A 157 -10.14 -8.18 -7.75
CA GLU A 157 -10.25 -8.00 -6.29
C GLU A 157 -8.95 -7.45 -5.71
N VAL A 158 -7.80 -7.95 -6.17
CA VAL A 158 -6.48 -7.42 -5.78
C VAL A 158 -6.36 -5.93 -6.15
N VAL A 159 -6.69 -5.57 -7.39
CA VAL A 159 -6.58 -4.18 -7.87
C VAL A 159 -7.61 -3.26 -7.20
N ALA A 160 -8.85 -3.71 -7.05
CA ALA A 160 -9.91 -2.92 -6.43
C ALA A 160 -9.72 -2.76 -4.92
N GLY A 161 -9.04 -3.69 -4.26
CA GLY A 161 -8.65 -3.58 -2.85
C GLY A 161 -7.69 -2.41 -2.58
N HIS A 162 -7.08 -1.84 -3.62
CA HIS A 162 -6.17 -0.72 -3.45
C HIS A 162 -6.90 0.58 -3.03
N PRO A 163 -6.42 1.30 -2.00
CA PRO A 163 -7.08 2.50 -1.46
C PRO A 163 -7.22 3.62 -2.49
N HIS A 164 -6.27 3.70 -3.44
CA HIS A 164 -6.25 4.77 -4.44
C HIS A 164 -6.94 4.40 -5.75
N VAL A 165 -7.63 3.26 -5.81
CA VAL A 165 -8.45 2.89 -6.97
C VAL A 165 -9.88 3.35 -6.74
N LYS A 166 -10.34 4.33 -7.54
CA LYS A 166 -11.72 4.84 -7.56
C LYS A 166 -12.64 3.89 -8.30
N LYS A 167 -12.20 3.41 -9.46
CA LYS A 167 -13.05 2.65 -10.38
C LYS A 167 -12.25 1.77 -11.31
N ILE A 168 -12.76 0.58 -11.61
CA ILE A 168 -12.26 -0.29 -12.67
C ILE A 168 -13.34 -0.38 -13.75
N ILE A 169 -12.95 -0.08 -14.99
CA ILE A 169 -13.85 -0.11 -16.14
C ILE A 169 -13.34 -1.18 -17.10
N PRO A 170 -14.03 -2.34 -17.18
CA PRO A 170 -13.63 -3.39 -18.10
C PRO A 170 -13.76 -2.96 -19.55
N GLY A 171 -12.71 -3.23 -20.33
CA GLY A 171 -12.70 -3.01 -21.76
C GLY A 171 -13.15 -4.22 -22.56
N PRO A 172 -13.18 -4.10 -23.90
CA PRO A 172 -13.48 -5.21 -24.79
C PRO A 172 -12.44 -6.33 -24.68
N ILE A 173 -12.84 -7.54 -25.06
CA ILE A 173 -11.99 -8.73 -25.08
C ILE A 173 -11.47 -8.94 -26.49
N GLU A 174 -10.15 -8.92 -26.65
CA GLU A 174 -9.47 -9.29 -27.88
C GLU A 174 -9.07 -10.76 -27.80
N ALA A 175 -9.87 -11.63 -28.41
CA ALA A 175 -9.59 -13.05 -28.46
C ALA A 175 -8.63 -13.38 -29.61
N GLY A 176 -7.40 -13.80 -29.30
CA GLY A 176 -6.56 -14.52 -30.25
C GLY A 176 -7.01 -15.99 -30.37
N GLY A 177 -6.69 -16.66 -31.49
CA GLY A 177 -7.12 -18.04 -31.78
C GLY A 177 -6.85 -19.06 -30.67
N SER A 178 -7.38 -20.29 -30.81
CA SER A 178 -7.38 -21.38 -29.83
C SER A 178 -5.99 -21.74 -29.28
N GLY A 179 -5.52 -20.99 -28.28
CA GLY A 179 -4.29 -21.25 -27.54
C GLY A 179 -4.57 -21.98 -26.24
N SER A 180 -3.59 -22.75 -25.76
CA SER A 180 -3.65 -23.44 -24.47
C SER A 180 -3.90 -22.46 -23.31
N ARG A 181 -4.88 -22.76 -22.45
CA ARG A 181 -5.15 -22.03 -21.20
C ARG A 181 -3.93 -22.14 -20.27
N THR A 182 -3.10 -21.10 -20.26
CA THR A 182 -1.81 -21.07 -19.52
C THR A 182 -1.92 -20.32 -18.19
N GLY A 183 -3.15 -20.05 -17.74
CA GLY A 183 -3.45 -19.30 -16.53
C GLY A 183 -3.64 -17.81 -16.80
N VAL A 184 -4.40 -17.15 -15.92
CA VAL A 184 -4.65 -15.71 -16.00
C VAL A 184 -3.45 -14.97 -15.46
N ARG A 185 -2.97 -13.97 -16.20
CA ARG A 185 -1.95 -13.03 -15.74
C ARG A 185 -2.45 -11.60 -15.85
N GLY A 186 -2.01 -10.77 -14.92
CA GLY A 186 -2.31 -9.36 -14.82
C GLY A 186 -1.04 -8.50 -14.84
N LYS A 187 -1.11 -7.35 -15.47
CA LYS A 187 -0.08 -6.31 -15.40
C LYS A 187 -0.71 -4.93 -15.44
N VAL A 188 -0.27 -4.04 -14.56
CA VAL A 188 -0.65 -2.63 -14.62
C VAL A 188 0.39 -1.86 -15.42
N THR A 189 -0.08 -1.15 -16.44
CA THR A 189 0.74 -0.36 -17.37
C THR A 189 1.03 1.04 -16.83
N ARG A 190 1.87 1.77 -17.55
CA ARG A 190 2.27 3.15 -17.21
C ARG A 190 1.06 4.04 -16.99
N ALA A 191 1.19 4.96 -16.05
CA ALA A 191 0.19 5.98 -15.83
C ALA A 191 0.11 6.96 -17.01
N ASP A 192 -1.11 7.42 -17.30
CA ASP A 192 -1.35 8.55 -18.17
C ASP A 192 -1.09 9.88 -17.45
N ASP A 193 -1.21 10.99 -18.18
CA ASP A 193 -0.94 12.33 -17.64
C ASP A 193 -1.90 12.74 -16.50
N THR A 194 -3.05 12.07 -16.41
CA THR A 194 -4.04 12.27 -15.34
C THR A 194 -3.82 11.37 -14.14
N GLY A 195 -2.81 10.48 -14.18
CA GLY A 195 -2.50 9.54 -13.12
C GLY A 195 -3.28 8.23 -13.15
N ASN A 196 -4.12 8.02 -14.16
CA ASN A 196 -4.86 6.77 -14.34
C ASN A 196 -3.98 5.72 -15.01
N VAL A 197 -4.27 4.44 -14.75
CA VAL A 197 -3.47 3.31 -15.26
C VAL A 197 -4.37 2.32 -16.01
N ARG A 198 -3.77 1.38 -16.75
CA ARG A 198 -4.52 0.29 -17.40
C ARG A 198 -4.04 -1.06 -16.88
N LEU A 199 -4.99 -1.90 -16.47
CA LEU A 199 -4.80 -3.30 -16.11
C LEU A 199 -4.97 -4.17 -17.36
N LEU A 200 -3.88 -4.76 -17.82
CA LEU A 200 -3.88 -5.78 -18.86
C LEU A 200 -4.10 -7.15 -18.21
N LEU A 201 -5.23 -7.78 -18.52
CA LEU A 201 -5.46 -9.19 -18.24
C LEU A 201 -5.11 -10.00 -19.48
N ARG A 202 -4.47 -11.16 -19.27
CA ARG A 202 -4.20 -12.13 -20.32
C ARG A 202 -4.58 -13.54 -19.87
N ASP A 203 -5.32 -14.25 -20.70
CA ASP A 203 -5.60 -15.69 -20.55
C ASP A 203 -5.30 -16.38 -21.89
N GLY A 204 -4.13 -17.01 -21.96
CA GLY A 204 -3.57 -17.53 -23.21
C GLY A 204 -3.37 -16.45 -24.27
N SER A 205 -4.09 -16.58 -25.39
CA SER A 205 -4.08 -15.65 -26.52
C SER A 205 -5.12 -14.53 -26.39
N SER A 206 -6.01 -14.60 -25.39
CA SER A 206 -7.00 -13.54 -25.14
C SER A 206 -6.40 -12.45 -24.27
N VAL A 207 -6.65 -11.19 -24.63
CA VAL A 207 -6.23 -10.01 -23.88
C VAL A 207 -7.45 -9.15 -23.59
N GLN A 208 -7.51 -8.58 -22.39
CA GLN A 208 -8.50 -7.60 -22.00
C GLN A 208 -7.80 -6.44 -21.31
N GLU A 209 -7.98 -5.25 -21.85
CA GLU A 209 -7.48 -4.02 -21.23
C GLU A 209 -8.59 -3.40 -20.38
N ASN A 210 -8.32 -3.16 -19.11
CA ASN A 210 -9.26 -2.59 -18.16
C ASN A 210 -8.72 -1.24 -17.68
N ARG A 211 -9.52 -0.19 -17.79
CA ARG A 211 -9.12 1.13 -17.30
C ARG A 211 -9.26 1.17 -15.79
N VAL A 212 -8.22 1.61 -15.10
CA VAL A 212 -8.21 1.78 -13.64
C VAL A 212 -8.13 3.27 -13.35
N VAL A 213 -9.24 3.82 -12.85
CA VAL A 213 -9.33 5.21 -12.41
C VAL A 213 -8.77 5.30 -11.01
N THR A 214 -7.77 6.16 -10.83
CA THR A 214 -7.06 6.32 -9.56
C THR A 214 -7.43 7.64 -8.88
N THR A 215 -6.93 7.83 -7.67
CA THR A 215 -6.99 9.12 -6.96
C THR A 215 -5.83 10.05 -7.32
N ALA A 216 -4.86 9.55 -8.08
CA ALA A 216 -3.79 10.38 -8.62
C ALA A 216 -4.37 11.44 -9.55
N ASN A 217 -3.77 12.62 -9.52
CA ASN A 217 -4.13 13.76 -10.36
C ASN A 217 -3.03 14.09 -11.39
N ASN A 218 -1.91 13.35 -11.35
CA ASN A 218 -0.78 13.53 -12.24
C ASN A 218 -0.10 12.18 -12.51
N ARG A 219 0.74 12.15 -13.54
CA ARG A 219 1.45 10.95 -13.96
C ARG A 219 2.32 10.36 -12.85
N GLU A 220 3.07 11.19 -12.13
CA GLU A 220 4.01 10.72 -11.12
C GLU A 220 3.31 9.93 -10.01
N LEU A 221 2.25 10.50 -9.44
CA LEU A 221 1.39 9.84 -8.47
C LEU A 221 0.72 8.58 -9.05
N GLY A 222 0.34 8.61 -10.33
CA GLY A 222 -0.17 7.44 -11.02
C GLY A 222 0.85 6.31 -11.15
N GLU A 223 2.13 6.62 -11.38
CA GLU A 223 3.20 5.63 -11.41
C GLU A 223 3.45 5.03 -10.02
N ARG A 224 3.25 5.79 -8.93
CA ARG A 224 3.28 5.25 -7.56
C ARG A 224 2.18 4.21 -7.36
N VAL A 225 0.93 4.55 -7.72
CA VAL A 225 -0.19 3.61 -7.67
C VAL A 225 0.03 2.40 -8.58
N ARG A 226 0.63 2.59 -9.76
CA ARG A 226 1.00 1.49 -10.67
C ARG A 226 1.94 0.49 -10.00
N ASP A 227 2.99 0.99 -9.35
CA ASP A 227 4.02 0.14 -8.75
C ASP A 227 3.42 -0.67 -7.59
N ASP A 228 2.62 -0.03 -6.73
CA ASP A 228 1.89 -0.70 -5.64
C ASP A 228 0.91 -1.78 -6.17
N LEU A 229 0.20 -1.48 -7.26
CA LEU A 229 -0.72 -2.44 -7.89
C LEU A 229 0.02 -3.63 -8.51
N ASN A 230 1.15 -3.40 -9.18
CA ASN A 230 1.94 -4.49 -9.75
C ASN A 230 2.56 -5.37 -8.67
N ASP A 231 3.04 -4.78 -7.57
CA ASP A 231 3.50 -5.53 -6.40
C ASP A 231 2.37 -6.41 -5.84
N ALA A 232 1.17 -5.85 -5.66
CA ALA A 232 0.01 -6.62 -5.20
C ALA A 232 -0.35 -7.79 -6.13
N LEU A 233 -0.21 -7.64 -7.45
CA LEU A 233 -0.43 -8.71 -8.43
C LEU A 233 0.65 -9.80 -8.38
N VAL A 234 1.91 -9.42 -8.16
CA VAL A 234 3.01 -10.38 -7.93
C VAL A 234 2.71 -11.20 -6.67
N GLU A 235 2.28 -10.55 -5.60
CA GLU A 235 1.96 -11.21 -4.34
C GLU A 235 0.81 -12.21 -4.46
N ALA A 236 -0.21 -11.87 -5.26
CA ALA A 236 -1.35 -12.74 -5.52
C ALA A 236 -1.04 -13.86 -6.55
N GLY A 237 0.17 -13.92 -7.10
CA GLY A 237 0.58 -14.95 -8.07
C GLY A 237 0.04 -14.73 -9.49
N PHE A 238 -0.40 -13.52 -9.81
CA PHE A 238 -0.96 -13.17 -11.11
C PHE A 238 -0.02 -12.38 -12.02
N ALA A 239 1.18 -12.01 -11.55
CA ALA A 239 2.07 -11.18 -12.35
C ALA A 239 2.40 -11.79 -13.72
N GLN A 240 2.39 -10.93 -14.74
CA GLN A 240 2.84 -11.23 -16.10
C GLN A 240 4.34 -11.04 -16.27
#